data_AF-X1KYY9-F1
#
_entry.id   AF-X1KYY9-F1
#
_cell.length_a   1.000
_cell.length_b   1.000
_cell.length_c   1.000
_cell.angle_alpha   90.00
_cell.angle_beta   90.00
_cell.angle_gamma   90.00
#
_symmetry.space_group_name_H-M   'P 1'
#
loop_
_entity.id
_entity.type
_entity.pdbx_description
1 polymer ?
#
loop_
_entity_poly.entity_id
_entity_poly.type
_entity_poly.pdbx_seq_one_letter_code
_entity_poly.pdbx_strand_id
1 'polypeptide(L)'
;MYLTKEEESILDGNEGEMFSKLMRLVVKLGDSFGADKLIDIVSAHTVLNFGLNFVNAAAEVLTQIAEAGLKVKVRTTADPIIDMDYTEELKVIIPMFTLHDQMMKDLAQIGVHGFTCTPYFLDNKPKLGDHCAWSESSAVIYLNSVLGGRSNREGGLLDIACGITGKTPYHGLHLKENRKGQLLFKILFDDWDTFDLTSIGLKIGEIAGPKIPVIEGLNNVSTDDLNSAKYRALKNAIIL
;
A
#
# COMPACT_ATOMS: atom_id res chain seq x y z
N MET A 1 2.34 18.21 -14.30
CA MET A 1 2.12 18.46 -12.85
C MET A 1 2.85 19.72 -12.41
N TYR A 2 2.37 20.45 -11.39
CA TYR A 2 3.08 21.54 -10.72
C TYR A 2 3.94 21.00 -9.57
N LEU A 3 5.23 21.33 -9.59
CA LEU A 3 6.19 20.97 -8.55
C LEU A 3 6.63 22.20 -7.77
N THR A 4 6.96 22.01 -6.49
CA THR A 4 7.63 23.03 -5.69
C THR A 4 9.11 23.13 -6.08
N LYS A 5 9.77 24.24 -5.73
CA LYS A 5 11.21 24.41 -5.99
C LYS A 5 12.08 23.32 -5.37
N GLU A 6 11.67 22.78 -4.22
CA GLU A 6 12.35 21.65 -3.58
C GLU A 6 12.20 20.39 -4.43
N GLU A 7 10.98 20.07 -4.85
CA GLU A 7 10.69 18.89 -5.70
C GLU A 7 11.40 18.98 -7.06
N GLU A 8 11.45 20.18 -7.67
CA GLU A 8 12.23 20.45 -8.90
C GLU A 8 13.73 20.24 -8.66
N SER A 9 14.28 20.77 -7.57
CA SER A 9 15.70 20.61 -7.22
C SER A 9 16.09 19.14 -7.03
N ILE A 10 15.24 18.34 -6.37
CA ILE A 10 15.45 16.89 -6.24
C ILE A 10 15.41 16.24 -7.63
N LEU A 11 14.43 16.60 -8.46
CA LEU A 11 14.27 16.05 -9.80
C LEU A 11 15.46 16.36 -10.73
N ASP A 12 16.09 17.52 -10.56
CA ASP A 12 17.29 17.95 -11.28
C ASP A 12 18.58 17.25 -10.80
N GLY A 13 18.52 16.51 -9.69
CA GLY A 13 19.64 15.72 -9.17
C GLY A 13 20.52 16.43 -8.16
N ASN A 14 20.11 17.60 -7.66
CA ASN A 14 20.89 18.37 -6.69
C ASN A 14 21.05 17.65 -5.33
N GLU A 15 20.19 16.68 -5.04
CA GLU A 15 20.25 15.84 -3.83
C GLU A 15 20.69 14.40 -4.10
N GLY A 16 21.32 14.15 -5.25
CA GLY A 16 21.86 12.85 -5.62
C GLY A 16 21.02 12.10 -6.66
N GLU A 17 21.71 11.29 -7.45
CA GLU A 17 21.13 10.62 -8.62
C GLU A 17 20.00 9.65 -8.24
N MET A 18 20.19 8.83 -7.21
CA MET A 18 19.17 7.86 -6.80
C MET A 18 17.91 8.55 -6.29
N PHE A 19 18.05 9.66 -5.55
CA PHE A 19 16.89 10.41 -5.07
C PHE A 19 16.12 11.08 -6.21
N SER A 20 16.83 11.63 -7.20
CA SER A 20 16.23 12.11 -8.45
C SER A 20 15.47 11.02 -9.20
N LYS A 21 16.01 9.80 -9.30
CA LYS A 21 15.33 8.66 -9.94
C LYS A 21 14.02 8.32 -9.23
N LEU A 22 14.01 8.30 -7.89
CA LEU A 22 12.80 8.05 -7.10
C LEU A 22 11.77 9.18 -7.26
N MET A 23 12.19 10.44 -7.17
CA MET A 23 11.30 11.58 -7.41
C MET A 23 10.72 11.55 -8.82
N ARG A 24 11.54 11.22 -9.82
CA ARG A 24 11.09 11.06 -11.21
C ARG A 24 10.06 9.94 -11.38
N LEU A 25 10.18 8.83 -10.65
CA LEU A 25 9.18 7.78 -10.63
C LEU A 25 7.83 8.31 -10.12
N VAL A 26 7.84 9.00 -8.98
CA VAL A 26 6.63 9.60 -8.38
C VAL A 26 5.99 10.63 -9.33
N VAL A 27 6.79 11.54 -9.89
CA VAL A 27 6.31 12.57 -10.83
C VAL A 27 5.73 11.96 -12.10
N LYS A 28 6.44 11.00 -12.74
CA LYS A 28 5.96 10.34 -13.96
C LYS A 28 4.64 9.60 -13.74
N LEU A 29 4.48 8.96 -12.58
CA LEU A 29 3.24 8.30 -12.24
C LEU A 29 2.10 9.33 -12.15
N GLY A 30 2.31 10.43 -11.44
CA GLY A 30 1.29 11.46 -11.32
C GLY A 30 0.95 12.11 -12.66
N ASP A 31 1.93 12.40 -13.53
CA ASP A 31 1.65 12.88 -14.89
C ASP A 31 0.82 11.86 -15.69
N SER A 32 1.09 10.56 -15.54
CA SER A 32 0.32 9.49 -16.20
C SER A 32 -1.13 9.40 -15.73
N PHE A 33 -1.43 9.79 -14.49
CA PHE A 33 -2.79 9.83 -13.95
C PHE A 33 -3.42 11.23 -13.94
N GLY A 34 -2.76 12.23 -14.53
CA GLY A 34 -3.25 13.60 -14.59
C GLY A 34 -3.30 14.31 -13.23
N ALA A 35 -2.39 13.97 -12.31
CA ALA A 35 -2.25 14.66 -11.04
C ALA A 35 -1.72 16.09 -11.24
N ASP A 36 -2.36 17.06 -10.59
CA ASP A 36 -1.94 18.46 -10.70
C ASP A 36 -0.72 18.79 -9.84
N LYS A 37 -0.50 18.03 -8.76
CA LYS A 37 0.58 18.28 -7.78
C LYS A 37 0.96 17.01 -7.02
N LEU A 38 2.08 17.07 -6.31
CA LEU A 38 2.39 16.14 -5.23
C LEU A 38 1.78 16.64 -3.91
N ILE A 39 1.52 15.71 -3.00
CA ILE A 39 1.04 15.98 -1.64
C ILE A 39 1.88 15.20 -0.63
N ASP A 40 1.97 15.75 0.58
CA ASP A 40 2.66 15.07 1.68
C ASP A 40 1.88 13.83 2.12
N ILE A 41 2.62 12.79 2.51
CA ILE A 41 2.07 11.62 3.16
C ILE A 41 2.53 11.54 4.62
N VAL A 42 1.77 10.82 5.44
CA VAL A 42 2.14 10.57 6.85
C VAL A 42 2.72 9.17 7.06
N SER A 43 2.52 8.27 6.10
CA SER A 43 2.84 6.86 6.23
C SER A 43 2.94 6.17 4.88
N ALA A 44 3.81 5.15 4.81
CA ALA A 44 3.88 4.22 3.69
C ALA A 44 3.78 2.75 4.17
N HIS A 45 3.33 1.88 3.28
CA HIS A 45 3.33 0.42 3.49
C HIS A 45 3.59 -0.28 2.15
N THR A 46 4.75 -0.94 2.05
CA THR A 46 5.23 -1.53 0.80
C THR A 46 5.02 -3.04 0.75
N VAL A 47 4.73 -3.54 -0.45
CA VAL A 47 4.67 -4.97 -0.72
C VAL A 47 5.82 -5.36 -1.65
N LEU A 48 6.70 -6.21 -1.14
CA LEU A 48 7.89 -6.69 -1.86
C LEU A 48 7.80 -8.15 -2.30
N ASN A 49 6.68 -8.82 -2.01
CA ASN A 49 6.36 -10.15 -2.51
C ASN A 49 5.88 -10.08 -3.97
N PHE A 50 6.63 -9.34 -4.80
CA PHE A 50 6.44 -9.29 -6.24
C PHE A 50 6.26 -10.71 -6.76
N GLY A 51 5.23 -10.90 -7.60
CA GLY A 51 5.16 -12.12 -8.40
C GLY A 51 6.55 -12.45 -8.94
N LEU A 52 6.93 -13.72 -8.83
CA LEU A 52 8.30 -14.26 -8.93
C LEU A 52 9.17 -13.66 -10.06
N ASN A 53 8.54 -13.17 -11.12
CA ASN A 53 9.17 -12.61 -12.30
C ASN A 53 9.88 -11.26 -12.09
N PHE A 54 9.56 -10.48 -11.04
CA PHE A 54 10.11 -9.13 -10.85
C PHE A 54 10.98 -8.96 -9.58
N VAL A 55 11.09 -10.00 -8.75
CA VAL A 55 11.77 -9.91 -7.45
C VAL A 55 13.24 -9.52 -7.57
N ASN A 56 13.95 -10.03 -8.58
CA ASN A 56 15.37 -9.71 -8.79
C ASN A 56 15.60 -8.22 -9.08
N ALA A 57 14.80 -7.64 -9.98
CA ALA A 57 14.89 -6.23 -10.32
C ALA A 57 14.51 -5.33 -9.14
N ALA A 58 13.48 -5.73 -8.38
CA ALA A 58 13.10 -4.99 -7.17
C ALA A 58 14.19 -5.03 -6.10
N ALA A 59 14.83 -6.19 -5.87
CA ALA A 59 15.94 -6.33 -4.96
C ALA A 59 17.15 -5.48 -5.39
N GLU A 60 17.49 -5.46 -6.67
CA GLU A 60 18.58 -4.61 -7.19
C GLU A 60 18.31 -3.12 -6.93
N VAL A 61 17.09 -2.65 -7.19
CA VAL A 61 16.70 -1.27 -6.91
C VAL A 61 16.76 -0.98 -5.40
N LEU A 62 16.32 -1.90 -4.54
CA LEU A 62 16.44 -1.76 -3.08
C LEU A 62 17.90 -1.60 -2.64
N THR A 63 18.80 -2.43 -3.16
CA THR A 63 20.24 -2.33 -2.88
C THR A 63 20.78 -0.97 -3.32
N GLN A 64 20.44 -0.49 -4.52
CA GLN A 64 20.87 0.83 -4.99
C GLN A 64 20.36 1.97 -4.09
N ILE A 65 19.11 1.89 -3.59
CA ILE A 65 18.56 2.86 -2.64
C ILE A 65 19.33 2.83 -1.32
N ALA A 66 19.60 1.63 -0.79
CA ALA A 66 20.31 1.45 0.46
C ALA A 66 21.76 1.97 0.37
N GLU A 67 22.49 1.63 -0.70
CA GLU A 67 23.86 2.08 -0.98
C GLU A 67 23.95 3.58 -1.17
N ALA A 68 22.93 4.21 -1.76
CA ALA A 68 22.81 5.67 -1.86
C ALA A 68 22.56 6.36 -0.50
N GLY A 69 22.37 5.60 0.58
CA GLY A 69 22.16 6.12 1.94
C GLY A 69 20.80 6.76 2.15
N LEU A 70 19.84 6.54 1.25
CA LEU A 70 18.50 7.12 1.34
C LEU A 70 17.70 6.48 2.47
N LYS A 71 16.89 7.29 3.15
CA LYS A 71 16.05 6.86 4.27
C LYS A 71 14.60 7.30 4.04
N VAL A 72 13.67 6.50 4.53
CA VAL A 72 12.26 6.92 4.58
C VAL A 72 12.09 8.13 5.50
N LYS A 73 11.31 9.11 5.06
CA LYS A 73 10.94 10.33 5.83
C LYS A 73 9.72 10.09 6.72
N VAL A 74 8.91 9.07 6.41
CA VAL A 74 7.66 8.75 7.11
C VAL A 74 7.69 7.31 7.64
N ARG A 75 6.81 7.00 8.60
CA ARG A 75 6.67 5.63 9.12
C ARG A 75 6.35 4.70 7.95
N THR A 76 7.29 3.80 7.65
CA THR A 76 7.17 2.89 6.51
C THR A 76 7.26 1.46 7.00
N THR A 77 6.24 0.67 6.71
CA THR A 77 6.20 -0.78 7.01
C THR A 77 6.22 -1.60 5.74
N ALA A 78 6.43 -2.91 5.86
CA ALA A 78 6.38 -3.82 4.72
C ALA A 78 5.47 -5.02 5.01
N ASP A 79 4.97 -5.65 3.97
CA ASP A 79 4.29 -6.94 4.10
C ASP A 79 5.21 -8.00 4.74
N PRO A 80 4.65 -9.10 5.29
CA PRO A 80 5.46 -10.17 5.85
C PRO A 80 6.33 -10.76 4.75
N ILE A 81 7.57 -11.02 5.10
CA ILE A 81 8.48 -11.76 4.25
C ILE A 81 8.31 -13.25 4.59
N ILE A 82 8.59 -14.11 3.61
CA ILE A 82 8.34 -15.55 3.72
C ILE A 82 9.12 -16.15 4.88
N ASP A 83 8.45 -17.03 5.62
CA ASP A 83 9.07 -17.82 6.66
C ASP A 83 10.07 -18.83 6.05
N MET A 84 11.34 -18.65 6.37
CA MET A 84 12.45 -19.46 5.85
C MET A 84 12.40 -20.90 6.36
N ASP A 85 11.67 -21.18 7.44
CA ASP A 85 11.56 -22.54 8.00
C ASP A 85 10.79 -23.50 7.07
N TYR A 86 10.01 -22.98 6.12
CA TYR A 86 9.22 -23.76 5.15
C TYR A 86 9.85 -23.81 3.75
N THR A 87 11.16 -23.54 3.64
CA THR A 87 11.86 -23.44 2.34
C THR A 87 11.78 -24.73 1.53
N GLU A 88 11.82 -25.90 2.18
CA GLU A 88 11.76 -27.20 1.50
C GLU A 88 10.36 -27.53 0.96
N GLU A 89 9.30 -27.08 1.64
CA GLU A 89 7.90 -27.29 1.24
C GLU A 89 7.45 -26.31 0.16
N LEU A 90 8.00 -25.08 0.17
CA LEU A 90 7.58 -23.98 -0.69
C LEU A 90 8.50 -23.78 -1.91
N LYS A 91 8.96 -24.86 -2.54
CA LYS A 91 9.89 -24.84 -3.70
C LYS A 91 9.46 -23.96 -4.89
N VAL A 92 8.22 -23.49 -4.94
CA VAL A 92 7.70 -22.60 -5.99
C VAL A 92 8.21 -21.15 -5.83
N ILE A 93 8.74 -20.77 -4.68
CA ILE A 93 9.14 -19.38 -4.36
C ILE A 93 10.65 -19.19 -4.11
N ILE A 94 11.49 -20.08 -4.68
CA ILE A 94 12.96 -20.10 -4.53
C ILE A 94 13.65 -18.73 -4.71
N PRO A 95 13.33 -17.91 -5.73
CA PRO A 95 13.96 -16.59 -5.88
C PRO A 95 13.75 -15.66 -4.68
N MET A 96 12.56 -15.70 -4.06
CA MET A 96 12.30 -14.90 -2.86
C MET A 96 13.10 -15.41 -1.66
N PHE A 97 13.33 -16.72 -1.54
CA PHE A 97 14.21 -17.28 -0.51
C PHE A 97 15.66 -16.84 -0.69
N THR A 98 16.18 -16.84 -1.92
CA THR A 98 17.59 -16.49 -2.17
C THR A 98 17.92 -15.02 -1.93
N LEU A 99 16.93 -14.13 -2.11
CA LEU A 99 17.12 -12.69 -1.95
C LEU A 99 16.65 -12.16 -0.59
N HIS A 100 16.06 -13.02 0.23
CA HIS A 100 15.49 -12.70 1.53
C HIS A 100 16.42 -11.83 2.38
N ASP A 101 17.62 -12.35 2.67
CA ASP A 101 18.55 -11.71 3.59
C ASP A 101 19.07 -10.38 3.06
N GLN A 102 19.30 -10.30 1.75
CA GLN A 102 19.71 -9.07 1.08
C GLN A 102 18.60 -8.02 1.17
N MET A 103 17.37 -8.37 0.82
CA MET A 103 16.22 -7.46 0.89
C MET A 103 15.95 -7.00 2.32
N MET A 104 16.06 -7.90 3.30
CA MET A 104 15.91 -7.57 4.72
C MET A 104 16.96 -6.56 5.19
N LYS A 105 18.22 -6.79 4.81
CA LYS A 105 19.32 -5.88 5.10
C LYS A 105 19.09 -4.50 4.46
N ASP A 106 18.73 -4.46 3.19
CA ASP A 106 18.49 -3.21 2.47
C ASP A 106 17.31 -2.44 3.06
N LEU A 107 16.21 -3.12 3.38
CA LEU A 107 15.05 -2.52 4.03
C LEU A 107 15.37 -1.93 5.39
N ALA A 108 16.11 -2.66 6.22
CA ALA A 108 16.59 -2.16 7.51
C ALA A 108 17.50 -0.94 7.31
N GLN A 109 18.37 -0.97 6.30
CA GLN A 109 19.23 0.16 5.93
C GLN A 109 18.42 1.35 5.39
N ILE A 110 17.29 1.14 4.73
CA ILE A 110 16.41 2.23 4.27
C ILE A 110 15.55 2.79 5.43
N GLY A 111 15.45 2.06 6.54
CA GLY A 111 14.63 2.43 7.70
C GLY A 111 13.19 1.93 7.63
N VAL A 112 12.94 0.89 6.83
CA VAL A 112 11.69 0.13 6.85
C VAL A 112 11.73 -0.87 7.99
N HIS A 113 10.63 -0.98 8.73
CA HIS A 113 10.49 -1.90 9.88
C HIS A 113 9.07 -2.47 9.89
N GLY A 114 8.77 -3.43 10.77
CA GLY A 114 7.41 -3.94 10.94
C GLY A 114 6.90 -4.69 9.71
N PHE A 115 7.18 -5.98 9.66
CA PHE A 115 6.87 -6.87 8.55
C PHE A 115 5.55 -7.60 8.81
N THR A 116 4.43 -7.03 8.37
CA THR A 116 3.08 -7.56 8.61
C THR A 116 2.09 -7.10 7.56
N CYS A 117 1.11 -7.94 7.22
CA CYS A 117 0.00 -7.56 6.34
C CYS A 117 -1.10 -6.78 7.07
N THR A 118 -0.94 -6.59 8.39
CA THR A 118 -1.85 -5.85 9.26
C THR A 118 -1.11 -4.74 10.03
N PRO A 119 -0.44 -3.80 9.32
CA PRO A 119 0.42 -2.79 9.95
C PRO A 119 -0.33 -1.88 10.93
N TYR A 120 -1.64 -1.75 10.74
CA TYR A 120 -2.58 -1.03 11.60
C TYR A 120 -2.84 -1.68 12.97
N PHE A 121 -2.42 -2.91 13.23
CA PHE A 121 -2.43 -3.44 14.61
C PHE A 121 -1.15 -3.10 15.38
N LEU A 122 -0.07 -2.82 14.67
CA LEU A 122 1.20 -2.37 15.24
C LEU A 122 1.16 -0.87 15.51
N ASP A 123 2.13 -0.11 15.00
CA ASP A 123 2.25 1.32 15.22
C ASP A 123 2.09 2.16 13.96
N ASN A 124 1.91 1.53 12.80
CA ASN A 124 1.61 2.24 11.56
C ASN A 124 0.09 2.40 11.41
N LYS A 125 -0.45 3.39 12.15
CA LYS A 125 -1.88 3.66 12.34
C LYS A 125 -2.27 5.07 11.86
N PRO A 126 -2.45 5.30 10.55
CA PRO A 126 -2.95 6.57 10.04
C PRO A 126 -4.34 6.91 10.55
N LYS A 127 -4.68 8.20 10.55
CA LYS A 127 -5.96 8.73 11.01
C LYS A 127 -6.90 9.01 9.84
N LEU A 128 -8.17 9.24 10.17
CA LEU A 128 -9.19 9.66 9.21
C LEU A 128 -8.73 10.89 8.41
N GLY A 129 -8.70 10.75 7.09
CA GLY A 129 -8.33 11.80 6.15
C GLY A 129 -6.84 11.94 5.86
N ASP A 130 -5.97 11.20 6.55
CA ASP A 130 -4.53 11.20 6.28
C ASP A 130 -4.25 10.65 4.88
N HIS A 131 -3.21 11.21 4.24
CA HIS A 131 -2.70 10.71 2.97
C HIS A 131 -1.54 9.77 3.20
N CYS A 132 -1.56 8.61 2.54
CA CYS A 132 -0.57 7.55 2.72
C CYS A 132 -0.16 6.96 1.36
N ALA A 133 0.98 6.26 1.33
CA ALA A 133 1.40 5.44 0.20
C ALA A 133 1.42 3.97 0.62
N TRP A 134 0.24 3.35 0.65
CA TRP A 134 0.06 1.94 1.01
C TRP A 134 -0.38 1.20 -0.25
N SER A 135 0.43 0.24 -0.70
CA SER A 135 0.12 -0.53 -1.91
C SER A 135 -0.66 -1.81 -1.63
N GLU A 136 -0.57 -2.71 -2.60
CA GLU A 136 -1.48 -3.78 -2.90
C GLU A 136 -1.49 -4.88 -1.83
N SER A 137 -2.43 -4.80 -0.90
CA SER A 137 -2.86 -5.94 -0.08
C SER A 137 -4.24 -5.66 0.53
N SER A 138 -4.65 -6.46 1.51
CA SER A 138 -5.79 -6.13 2.37
C SER A 138 -5.57 -4.84 3.18
N ALA A 139 -4.32 -4.43 3.40
CA ALA A 139 -4.00 -3.28 4.25
C ALA A 139 -4.47 -1.96 3.68
N VAL A 140 -4.30 -1.72 2.37
CA VAL A 140 -4.81 -0.49 1.72
C VAL A 140 -6.34 -0.42 1.74
N ILE A 141 -7.02 -1.56 1.69
CA ILE A 141 -8.48 -1.63 1.78
C ILE A 141 -8.90 -1.23 3.19
N TYR A 142 -8.32 -1.87 4.22
CA TYR A 142 -8.58 -1.55 5.62
C TYR A 142 -8.29 -0.07 5.94
N LEU A 143 -7.19 0.47 5.41
CA LEU A 143 -6.86 1.89 5.52
C LEU A 143 -7.98 2.77 4.94
N ASN A 144 -8.41 2.50 3.71
CA ASN A 144 -9.40 3.33 3.02
C ASN A 144 -10.82 3.18 3.61
N SER A 145 -11.17 1.98 4.08
CA SER A 145 -12.52 1.62 4.50
C SER A 145 -12.75 1.71 6.01
N VAL A 146 -11.82 1.25 6.84
CA VAL A 146 -12.01 1.20 8.30
C VAL A 146 -11.37 2.41 8.98
N LEU A 147 -10.14 2.75 8.61
CA LEU A 147 -9.44 3.90 9.18
C LEU A 147 -9.84 5.23 8.53
N GLY A 148 -10.36 5.19 7.30
CA GLY A 148 -10.70 6.37 6.52
C GLY A 148 -9.48 7.17 6.05
N GLY A 149 -8.29 6.56 6.04
CA GLY A 149 -7.11 7.09 5.38
C GLY A 149 -7.27 7.09 3.85
N ARG A 150 -6.32 7.71 3.16
CA ARG A 150 -6.36 7.90 1.70
C ARG A 150 -5.09 7.38 1.07
N SER A 151 -5.23 6.29 0.32
CA SER A 151 -4.15 5.75 -0.51
C SER A 151 -4.72 5.14 -1.77
N ASN A 152 -3.99 5.28 -2.87
CA ASN A 152 -4.24 4.50 -4.09
C ASN A 152 -3.65 3.09 -3.94
N ARG A 153 -4.14 2.14 -4.74
CA ARG A 153 -3.54 0.81 -4.87
C ARG A 153 -2.48 0.86 -5.97
N GLU A 154 -1.26 1.16 -5.56
CA GLU A 154 -0.12 1.31 -6.48
C GLU A 154 0.90 0.18 -6.26
N GLY A 155 2.18 0.38 -6.58
CA GLY A 155 3.20 -0.68 -6.56
C GLY A 155 4.24 -0.54 -5.44
N GLY A 156 4.80 -1.66 -4.97
CA GLY A 156 5.71 -1.70 -3.82
C GLY A 156 6.93 -0.76 -3.90
N LEU A 157 7.64 -0.73 -5.04
CA LEU A 157 8.79 0.18 -5.23
C LEU A 157 8.37 1.65 -5.20
N LEU A 158 7.15 1.95 -5.65
CA LEU A 158 6.62 3.29 -5.58
C LEU A 158 6.32 3.68 -4.13
N ASP A 159 5.79 2.80 -3.27
CA ASP A 159 5.57 3.17 -1.86
C ASP A 159 6.86 3.50 -1.15
N ILE A 160 7.96 2.80 -1.50
CA ILE A 160 9.29 3.13 -0.97
C ILE A 160 9.74 4.48 -1.48
N ALA A 161 9.56 4.76 -2.78
CA ALA A 161 9.86 6.07 -3.35
C ALA A 161 9.04 7.18 -2.67
N CYS A 162 7.75 6.95 -2.43
CA CYS A 162 6.87 7.85 -1.71
C CYS A 162 7.28 8.00 -0.24
N GLY A 163 7.70 6.91 0.42
CA GLY A 163 8.19 6.90 1.79
C GLY A 163 9.49 7.71 1.95
N ILE A 164 10.40 7.63 0.97
CA ILE A 164 11.67 8.38 0.94
C ILE A 164 11.47 9.84 0.57
N THR A 165 10.66 10.12 -0.46
CA THR A 165 10.34 11.50 -0.87
C THR A 165 9.46 12.21 0.15
N GLY A 166 8.63 11.47 0.89
CA GLY A 166 7.55 11.98 1.73
C GLY A 166 6.33 12.44 0.91
N LYS A 167 6.26 12.06 -0.38
CA LYS A 167 5.31 12.61 -1.35
C LYS A 167 4.56 11.51 -2.09
N THR A 168 3.31 11.76 -2.46
CA THR A 168 2.55 10.96 -3.42
C THR A 168 1.81 11.89 -4.40
N PRO A 169 1.48 11.48 -5.64
CA PRO A 169 0.74 12.35 -6.53
C PRO A 169 -0.72 12.50 -6.11
N TYR A 170 -1.27 13.71 -6.24
CA TYR A 170 -2.64 14.02 -5.83
C TYR A 170 -3.66 13.57 -6.88
N HIS A 171 -4.00 12.29 -6.87
CA HIS A 171 -4.97 11.69 -7.79
C HIS A 171 -5.76 10.54 -7.15
N GLY A 172 -6.71 9.98 -7.89
CA GLY A 172 -7.43 8.78 -7.48
C GLY A 172 -8.15 8.94 -6.14
N LEU A 173 -7.96 8.01 -5.20
CA LEU A 173 -8.59 7.95 -3.88
C LEU A 173 -8.04 8.98 -2.88
N HIS A 174 -7.02 9.76 -3.25
CA HIS A 174 -6.64 10.96 -2.52
C HIS A 174 -7.63 12.11 -2.72
N LEU A 175 -8.39 12.12 -3.82
CA LEU A 175 -9.42 13.10 -4.12
C LEU A 175 -10.72 12.72 -3.41
N LYS A 176 -11.33 13.67 -2.67
CA LYS A 176 -12.52 13.40 -1.86
C LYS A 176 -13.72 12.99 -2.73
N GLU A 177 -13.85 13.62 -3.89
CA GLU A 177 -14.89 13.38 -4.88
C GLU A 177 -14.86 11.96 -5.46
N ASN A 178 -13.66 11.37 -5.58
CA ASN A 178 -13.45 10.03 -6.10
C ASN A 178 -13.74 8.94 -5.07
N ARG A 179 -14.02 9.31 -3.82
CA ARG A 179 -14.33 8.38 -2.71
C ARG A 179 -15.82 8.13 -2.52
N LYS A 180 -16.68 8.68 -3.38
CA LYS A 180 -18.12 8.48 -3.28
C LYS A 180 -18.48 7.04 -3.60
N GLY A 181 -19.30 6.43 -2.74
CA GLY A 181 -19.87 5.10 -2.98
C GLY A 181 -20.61 5.04 -4.32
N GLN A 182 -20.37 3.98 -5.07
CA GLN A 182 -20.93 3.77 -6.41
C GLN A 182 -21.94 2.61 -6.44
N LEU A 183 -21.93 1.73 -5.43
CA LEU A 183 -22.85 0.62 -5.26
C LEU A 183 -23.19 0.47 -3.78
N LEU A 184 -24.48 0.32 -3.46
CA LEU A 184 -24.95 0.03 -2.10
C LEU A 184 -25.35 -1.43 -2.00
N PHE A 185 -24.74 -2.16 -1.07
CA PHE A 185 -25.09 -3.52 -0.71
C PHE A 185 -25.78 -3.52 0.65
N LYS A 186 -27.02 -4.03 0.69
CA LYS A 186 -27.80 -4.13 1.93
C LYS A 186 -27.79 -5.58 2.40
N ILE A 187 -27.25 -5.80 3.59
CA ILE A 187 -27.30 -7.09 4.28
C ILE A 187 -28.59 -7.11 5.11
N LEU A 188 -29.39 -8.16 4.96
CA LEU A 188 -30.77 -8.23 5.47
C LEU A 188 -30.97 -9.25 6.60
N PHE A 189 -29.88 -9.85 7.09
CA PHE A 189 -29.87 -10.73 8.26
C PHE A 189 -28.95 -10.11 9.31
N ASP A 190 -28.97 -10.60 10.55
CA ASP A 190 -28.21 -10.01 11.66
C ASP A 190 -27.33 -11.04 12.42
N ASP A 191 -27.30 -12.29 11.93
CA ASP A 191 -26.58 -13.41 12.52
C ASP A 191 -25.54 -13.91 11.51
N TRP A 192 -24.26 -13.64 11.78
CA TRP A 192 -23.13 -14.01 10.94
C TRP A 192 -21.95 -14.43 11.80
N ASP A 193 -21.14 -15.32 11.24
CA ASP A 193 -19.80 -15.61 11.72
C ASP A 193 -18.71 -15.02 10.79
N THR A 194 -17.45 -15.29 11.12
CA THR A 194 -16.31 -14.88 10.30
C THR A 194 -16.33 -15.48 8.88
N PHE A 195 -16.89 -16.67 8.71
CA PHE A 195 -17.00 -17.32 7.41
C PHE A 195 -18.05 -16.63 6.52
N ASP A 196 -19.19 -16.26 7.09
CA ASP A 196 -20.22 -15.48 6.41
C ASP A 196 -19.67 -14.12 5.95
N LEU A 197 -18.97 -13.40 6.84
CA LEU A 197 -18.36 -12.11 6.51
C LEU A 197 -17.33 -12.22 5.39
N THR A 198 -16.51 -13.28 5.41
CA THR A 198 -15.54 -13.56 4.34
C THR A 198 -16.26 -13.83 3.01
N SER A 199 -17.33 -14.62 3.03
CA SER A 199 -18.13 -14.97 1.86
C SER A 199 -18.86 -13.76 1.27
N ILE A 200 -19.43 -12.91 2.14
CA ILE A 200 -20.04 -11.63 1.77
C ILE A 200 -18.99 -10.73 1.11
N GLY A 201 -17.84 -10.52 1.75
CA GLY A 201 -16.77 -9.67 1.23
C GLY A 201 -16.27 -10.13 -0.15
N LEU A 202 -16.09 -11.44 -0.33
CA LEU A 202 -15.76 -12.04 -1.62
C LEU A 202 -16.85 -11.73 -2.66
N LYS A 203 -18.12 -11.97 -2.33
CA LYS A 203 -19.23 -11.81 -3.27
C LYS A 203 -19.45 -10.35 -3.68
N ILE A 204 -19.35 -9.43 -2.73
CA ILE A 204 -19.46 -7.99 -2.99
C ILE A 204 -18.32 -7.57 -3.93
N GLY A 205 -17.09 -8.05 -3.70
CA GLY A 205 -15.95 -7.70 -4.56
C GLY A 205 -16.09 -8.20 -5.99
N GLU A 206 -16.60 -9.43 -6.18
CA GLU A 206 -16.94 -9.95 -7.51
C GLU A 206 -17.94 -9.06 -8.25
N ILE A 207 -18.99 -8.60 -7.57
CA ILE A 207 -20.06 -7.78 -8.16
C ILE A 207 -19.59 -6.34 -8.39
N ALA A 208 -18.85 -5.77 -7.44
CA ALA A 208 -18.41 -4.38 -7.49
C ALA A 208 -17.33 -4.14 -8.55
N GLY A 209 -16.43 -5.11 -8.75
CA GLY A 209 -15.31 -4.98 -9.67
C GLY A 209 -14.46 -3.75 -9.31
N PRO A 210 -14.32 -2.75 -10.21
CA PRO A 210 -13.56 -1.53 -9.93
C PRO A 210 -14.37 -0.45 -9.18
N LYS A 211 -15.67 -0.63 -8.97
CA LYS A 211 -16.51 0.37 -8.31
C LYS A 211 -16.23 0.39 -6.80
N ILE A 212 -16.62 1.48 -6.13
CA ILE A 212 -16.56 1.64 -4.67
C ILE A 212 -17.86 1.12 -4.05
N PRO A 213 -17.87 -0.08 -3.43
CA PRO A 213 -19.02 -0.59 -2.70
C PRO A 213 -19.16 0.09 -1.33
N VAL A 214 -20.40 0.32 -0.92
CA VAL A 214 -20.83 0.70 0.42
C VAL A 214 -21.69 -0.44 0.96
N ILE A 215 -21.46 -0.83 2.21
CA ILE A 215 -22.17 -1.93 2.85
C ILE A 215 -23.04 -1.35 3.97
N GLU A 216 -24.34 -1.63 3.92
CA GLU A 216 -25.32 -1.29 4.94
C GLU A 216 -25.85 -2.58 5.58
N GLY A 217 -26.14 -2.57 6.88
CA GLY A 217 -26.75 -3.71 7.57
C GLY A 217 -25.76 -4.68 8.21
N LEU A 218 -24.46 -4.37 8.26
CA LEU A 218 -23.49 -5.10 9.08
C LEU A 218 -23.46 -4.53 10.51
N ASN A 219 -24.46 -4.89 11.31
CA ASN A 219 -24.56 -4.47 12.72
C ASN A 219 -23.55 -5.24 13.59
N ASN A 220 -23.13 -4.72 14.74
CA ASN A 220 -22.30 -5.45 15.73
C ASN A 220 -20.97 -6.06 15.21
N VAL A 221 -20.42 -5.57 14.09
CA VAL A 221 -19.14 -6.06 13.54
C VAL A 221 -17.98 -5.34 14.24
N SER A 222 -17.05 -6.10 14.82
CA SER A 222 -15.84 -5.53 15.41
C SER A 222 -14.80 -5.16 14.34
N THR A 223 -13.82 -4.34 14.69
CA THR A 223 -12.67 -4.07 13.79
C THR A 223 -11.90 -5.33 13.43
N ASP A 224 -11.88 -6.32 14.33
CA ASP A 224 -11.20 -7.61 14.09
C ASP A 224 -12.00 -8.48 13.12
N ASP A 225 -13.33 -8.40 13.16
CA ASP A 225 -14.22 -9.04 12.19
C ASP A 225 -14.04 -8.43 10.78
N LEU A 226 -13.92 -7.10 10.69
CA LEU A 226 -13.61 -6.42 9.42
C LEU A 226 -12.23 -6.82 8.89
N ASN A 227 -11.25 -7.06 9.76
CA ASN A 227 -9.94 -7.54 9.33
C ASN A 227 -10.00 -9.00 8.82
N SER A 228 -10.75 -9.86 9.52
CA SER A 228 -10.87 -11.28 9.20
C SER A 228 -11.75 -11.57 7.98
N ALA A 229 -12.69 -10.67 7.64
CA ALA A 229 -13.51 -10.71 6.43
C ALA A 229 -12.73 -10.72 5.10
N LYS A 230 -11.38 -10.67 5.16
CA LYS A 230 -10.42 -10.78 4.04
C LYS A 230 -11.02 -10.22 2.76
N TYR A 231 -11.23 -8.90 2.78
CA TYR A 231 -11.75 -8.06 1.71
C TYR A 231 -10.90 -8.07 0.41
N ARG A 232 -10.13 -9.13 0.12
CA ARG A 232 -9.26 -9.27 -1.04
C ARG A 232 -9.96 -9.01 -2.38
N ALA A 233 -11.29 -9.20 -2.45
CA ALA A 233 -12.08 -8.95 -3.64
C ALA A 233 -12.51 -7.47 -3.81
N LEU A 234 -12.51 -6.66 -2.74
CA LEU A 234 -12.93 -5.26 -2.79
C LEU A 234 -11.77 -4.37 -3.21
N LYS A 235 -11.56 -4.21 -4.51
CA LYS A 235 -10.39 -3.48 -5.03
C LYS A 235 -10.33 -2.01 -4.57
N ASN A 236 -11.49 -1.39 -4.30
CA ASN A 236 -11.64 0.03 -3.96
C ASN A 236 -12.66 0.29 -2.83
N ALA A 237 -12.89 -0.65 -1.90
CA ALA A 237 -13.94 -0.44 -0.89
C ALA A 237 -13.67 0.75 0.04
N ILE A 238 -14.75 1.48 0.31
CA ILE A 238 -14.84 2.48 1.37
C ILE A 238 -16.08 2.09 2.16
N ILE A 239 -15.87 1.56 3.36
CA ILE A 239 -16.92 1.33 4.34
C ILE A 239 -17.14 2.69 5.02
N LEU A 240 -18.39 3.13 5.13
CA LEU A 240 -18.77 4.37 5.81
C LEU A 240 -19.42 4.03 7.14
#